data_AF-A0A378C7M8-F1
#
_entry.id   AF-A0A378C7M8-F1
#
_cell.length_a   1.000
_cell.length_b   1.000
_cell.length_c   1.000
_cell.angle_alpha   90.00
_cell.angle_beta   90.00
_cell.angle_gamma   90.00
#
_symmetry.space_group_name_H-M   'P 1'
#
loop_
_entity.id
_entity.type
_entity.pdbx_description
1 polymer ?
#
loop_
_entity_poly.entity_id
_entity_poly.type
_entity_poly.pdbx_seq_one_letter_code
_entity_poly.pdbx_strand_id
1 'polypeptide(L)'
;MALGVVWTGGAWFTGKQLEGRIADMVQQANAQLRSSAPESGLELSYQDYQRGLFSSHLQLVVKPIAGQANGWLAAGQSVVLDEVVDHGPSRWPR
;
A
#
# COMPACT_ATOMS: atom_id res chain seq x y z
N MET A 1 -18.88 -9.88 -11.04
CA MET A 1 -17.90 -10.43 -10.08
C MET A 1 -17.28 -9.25 -9.37
N ALA A 2 -17.51 -9.12 -8.07
CA ALA A 2 -16.94 -8.03 -7.29
C ALA A 2 -15.45 -8.33 -7.08
N LEU A 3 -14.56 -7.59 -7.75
CA LEU A 3 -13.13 -7.64 -7.47
C LEU A 3 -12.84 -6.78 -6.23
N GLY A 4 -13.42 -7.20 -5.11
CA GLY A 4 -13.01 -6.75 -3.79
C GLY A 4 -11.98 -7.73 -3.27
N VAL A 5 -10.70 -7.52 -3.58
CA VAL A 5 -9.64 -8.18 -2.83
C VAL A 5 -9.48 -7.39 -1.53
N VAL A 6 -10.22 -7.79 -0.51
CA VAL A 6 -9.99 -7.30 0.85
C VAL A 6 -8.70 -7.94 1.32
N TRP A 7 -7.63 -7.14 1.43
CA TRP A 7 -6.34 -7.59 1.96
C TRP A 7 -6.31 -7.54 3.49
N THR A 8 -7.34 -8.08 4.15
CA THR A 8 -7.34 -8.31 5.61
C THR A 8 -6.50 -9.54 5.98
N GLY A 9 -5.25 -9.59 5.49
CA GLY A 9 -4.27 -10.65 5.77
C GLY A 9 -2.91 -10.14 6.23
N GLY A 10 -2.61 -8.85 6.08
CA GLY A 10 -1.31 -8.26 6.47
C GLY A 10 -1.22 -7.78 7.92
N ALA A 11 -2.36 -7.65 8.61
CA ALA A 11 -2.46 -6.99 9.93
C ALA A 11 -1.76 -7.74 11.09
N TRP A 12 -1.22 -8.95 10.88
CA TRP A 12 -0.49 -9.64 11.94
C TRP A 12 1.03 -9.60 11.81
N PHE A 13 1.61 -9.32 10.63
CA PHE A 13 3.00 -9.75 10.47
C PHE A 13 4.07 -8.79 10.98
N THR A 14 4.01 -7.45 10.91
CA THR A 14 5.18 -6.69 11.45
C THR A 14 5.02 -5.19 11.70
N GLY A 15 4.47 -4.78 12.85
CA GLY A 15 4.55 -3.38 13.31
C GLY A 15 5.99 -2.85 13.46
N LYS A 16 6.98 -3.71 13.73
CA LYS A 16 8.39 -3.30 13.91
C LYS A 16 9.21 -3.24 12.63
N GLN A 17 8.83 -3.95 11.56
CA GLN A 17 9.58 -3.95 10.30
C GLN A 17 8.86 -3.20 9.18
N LEU A 18 7.63 -2.71 9.42
CA LEU A 18 6.84 -2.00 8.43
C LEU A 18 7.60 -0.79 7.86
N GLU A 19 8.24 0.01 8.71
CA GLU A 19 9.00 1.19 8.27
C GLU A 19 10.14 0.83 7.29
N GLY A 20 10.83 -0.29 7.50
CA GLY A 20 11.88 -0.76 6.60
C GLY A 20 11.37 -1.58 5.41
N ARG A 21 10.19 -2.20 5.51
CA ARG A 21 9.65 -3.12 4.49
C ARG A 21 8.57 -2.48 3.63
N ILE A 22 8.01 -1.33 3.99
CA ILE A 22 6.93 -0.70 3.23
C ILE A 22 7.39 -0.29 1.83
N ALA A 23 8.61 0.20 1.71
CA ALA A 23 9.24 0.46 0.42
C ALA A 23 9.33 -0.82 -0.44
N ASP A 24 9.83 -1.91 0.14
CA ASP A 24 9.96 -3.21 -0.55
C ASP A 24 8.59 -3.79 -0.93
N MET A 25 7.58 -3.65 -0.06
CA MET A 25 6.23 -4.12 -0.33
C MET A 25 5.58 -3.31 -1.46
N VAL A 26 5.72 -1.98 -1.46
CA VAL A 26 5.23 -1.13 -2.55
C VAL A 26 5.95 -1.45 -3.86
N GLN A 27 7.26 -1.70 -3.82
CA GLN A 27 8.02 -2.12 -5.00
C GLN A 27 7.54 -3.48 -5.53
N GLN A 28 7.34 -4.47 -4.65
CA GLN A 28 6.80 -5.79 -5.04
C GLN A 28 5.39 -5.68 -5.59
N ALA A 29 4.51 -4.90 -4.96
CA ALA A 29 3.16 -4.65 -5.45
C ALA A 29 3.18 -3.98 -6.82
N ASN A 30 4.05 -2.99 -7.04
CA ASN A 30 4.25 -2.37 -8.35
C ASN A 30 4.76 -3.36 -9.40
N ALA A 31 5.71 -4.22 -9.04
CA ALA A 31 6.20 -5.27 -9.95
C ALA A 31 5.08 -6.26 -10.32
N GLN A 32 4.27 -6.65 -9.33
CA GLN A 32 3.11 -7.50 -9.55
C GLN A 32 2.07 -6.81 -10.43
N LEU A 33 1.71 -5.56 -10.16
CA LEU A 33 0.77 -4.78 -10.97
C LEU A 33 1.22 -4.66 -12.43
N ARG A 34 2.51 -4.39 -12.66
CA ARG A 34 3.09 -4.36 -14.01
C ARG A 34 3.08 -5.72 -14.69
N SER A 35 3.20 -6.81 -13.92
CA SER A 35 3.17 -8.17 -14.46
C SER A 35 1.76 -8.69 -14.72
N SER A 36 0.78 -8.33 -13.88
CA SER A 36 -0.58 -8.89 -13.94
C SER A 36 -1.56 -7.99 -14.68
N ALA A 37 -1.34 -6.67 -14.66
CA ALA A 37 -2.22 -5.68 -15.27
C ALA A 37 -1.41 -4.49 -15.85
N PRO A 38 -0.48 -4.72 -16.79
CA PRO A 38 0.30 -3.66 -17.42
C PRO A 38 -0.57 -2.59 -18.10
N GLU A 39 -1.75 -2.98 -18.58
CA GLU A 39 -2.76 -2.11 -19.20
C GLU A 39 -3.46 -1.16 -18.22
N SER A 40 -3.40 -1.44 -16.91
CA SER A 40 -4.00 -0.56 -15.90
C SER A 40 -3.31 0.81 -15.87
N GLY A 41 -2.02 0.84 -16.21
CA GLY A 41 -1.22 2.06 -16.18
C GLY A 41 -1.10 2.67 -14.80
N LEU A 42 -1.15 1.87 -13.74
CA LEU A 42 -1.15 2.34 -12.37
C LEU A 42 0.22 2.14 -11.71
N GLU A 43 0.55 3.06 -10.82
CA GLU A 43 1.67 2.96 -9.90
C GLU A 43 1.17 3.20 -8.47
N LEU A 44 1.62 2.34 -7.56
CA LEU A 44 1.41 2.45 -6.13
C LEU A 44 2.58 3.21 -5.49
N SER A 45 2.26 4.07 -4.54
CA SER A 45 3.19 4.78 -3.68
C SER A 45 2.63 4.84 -2.26
N TYR A 46 3.45 5.26 -1.28
CA TYR A 46 2.99 5.48 0.09
C TYR A 46 3.41 6.88 0.56
N GLN A 47 2.61 7.47 1.45
CA GLN A 47 2.89 8.75 2.10
C GLN A 47 2.34 8.77 3.53
N ASP A 48 2.66 9.85 4.26
CA ASP A 48 2.11 10.15 5.59
C ASP A 48 2.21 9.00 6.60
N TYR A 49 3.31 8.25 6.55
CA TYR A 49 3.56 7.16 7.50
C TYR A 49 3.75 7.71 8.91
N GLN A 50 2.91 7.29 9.84
CA GLN A 50 2.96 7.64 11.25
C GLN A 50 2.95 6.39 12.11
N ARG A 51 3.99 6.22 12.94
CA ARG A 51 4.11 5.09 13.84
C ARG A 51 3.55 5.43 15.21
N GLY A 52 2.50 4.72 15.63
CA GLY A 52 1.95 4.73 16.97
C GLY A 52 2.48 3.58 17.84
N LEU A 53 2.01 3.52 19.08
CA LEU A 53 2.44 2.51 20.07
C LEU A 53 1.93 1.10 19.77
N PHE A 54 0.72 1.00 19.20
CA PHE A 54 0.03 -0.25 18.88
C PHE A 54 -0.54 -0.29 17.46
N SER A 55 -0.47 0.82 16.75
CA SER A 55 -0.88 0.91 15.36
C SER A 55 0.08 1.79 14.60
N SER A 56 0.13 1.63 13.29
CA SER A 56 0.75 2.59 12.39
C SER A 56 -0.31 3.06 11.41
N HIS A 57 -0.28 4.33 11.09
CA HIS A 57 -1.10 4.93 10.04
C HIS A 57 -0.23 5.15 8.81
N LEU A 58 -0.77 4.88 7.63
CA LEU A 58 -0.10 5.15 6.37
C LEU A 58 -1.13 5.37 5.27
N GLN A 59 -0.78 6.19 4.29
CA GLN A 59 -1.61 6.39 3.12
C GLN A 59 -0.97 5.72 1.91
N LEU A 60 -1.67 4.77 1.29
CA LEU A 60 -1.28 4.22 0.00
C LEU A 60 -1.92 5.04 -1.11
N VAL A 61 -1.10 5.54 -2.03
CA VAL A 61 -1.54 6.37 -3.13
C VAL A 61 -1.34 5.63 -4.43
N VAL A 62 -2.45 5.37 -5.11
CA VAL A 62 -2.49 4.81 -6.46
C VAL A 62 -2.67 5.95 -7.44
N LYS A 63 -1.75 6.08 -8.39
CA LYS A 63 -1.77 7.12 -9.42
C LYS A 63 -1.54 6.50 -10.79
N PRO A 64 -2.04 7.11 -11.87
CA PRO A 64 -1.69 6.72 -13.21
C PRO A 64 -0.21 7.03 -13.48
N ILE A 65 0.44 6.14 -14.23
CA ILE A 65 1.78 6.33 -14.77
C ILE A 65 1.68 7.41 -15.86
N ALA A 66 2.50 8.45 -15.74
CA ALA A 66 2.54 9.54 -16.70
C ALA A 66 2.84 9.01 -18.11
N GLY A 67 2.04 9.43 -19.09
CA GLY A 67 2.21 9.05 -20.50
C GLY A 67 1.44 7.80 -20.94
N GLN A 68 0.70 7.11 -20.07
CA GLN A 68 -0.26 6.09 -20.50
C GLN A 68 -1.60 6.71 -20.91
N ALA A 69 -2.00 6.51 -22.16
CA ALA A 69 -3.20 7.10 -22.75
C ALA A 69 -4.51 6.33 -22.42
N ASN A 70 -4.43 5.11 -21.88
CA ASN A 70 -5.57 4.22 -21.61
C ASN A 70 -5.54 3.60 -20.20
N GLY A 71 -5.04 4.34 -19.20
CA GLY A 71 -5.01 3.87 -17.82
C GLY A 71 -6.41 3.81 -17.20
N TRP A 72 -6.58 3.01 -16.15
CA TRP A 72 -7.84 2.92 -15.40
C TRP A 72 -8.22 4.21 -14.68
N LEU A 73 -7.26 5.12 -14.49
CA LEU A 73 -7.43 6.46 -13.92
C LEU A 73 -7.01 7.52 -14.96
N ALA A 74 -7.73 8.64 -15.02
CA ALA A 74 -7.33 9.76 -15.87
C ALA A 74 -6.09 10.46 -15.31
N ALA A 75 -5.29 11.09 -16.19
CA ALA A 75 -4.09 11.82 -15.78
C ALA A 75 -4.42 12.88 -14.70
N GLY A 76 -3.66 12.84 -13.60
CA GLY A 76 -3.86 13.73 -12.45
C GLY A 76 -4.90 13.24 -11.42
N GLN A 77 -5.61 12.15 -11.68
CA GLN A 77 -6.44 11.50 -10.65
C GLN A 77 -5.59 10.56 -9.81
N SER A 78 -5.81 10.58 -8.49
CA SER A 78 -5.19 9.64 -7.56
C SER A 78 -6.26 9.04 -6.66
N VAL A 79 -6.07 7.79 -6.27
CA VAL A 79 -6.85 7.12 -5.23
C VAL A 79 -5.96 7.02 -4.01
N VAL A 80 -6.44 7.51 -2.87
CA VAL A 80 -5.78 7.40 -1.58
C VAL A 80 -6.52 6.37 -0.74
N LEU A 81 -5.80 5.35 -0.30
CA LEU A 81 -6.25 4.36 0.67
C LEU A 81 -5.63 4.75 2.00
N ASP A 82 -6.49 5.08 2.96
CA ASP A 82 -6.10 5.46 4.31
C ASP A 82 -6.08 4.18 5.17
N GLU A 83 -4.87 3.72 5.51
CA GLU A 83 -4.64 2.40 6.10
C GLU A 83 -4.18 2.54 7.56
N VAL A 84 -4.90 1.87 8.46
CA VAL A 84 -4.48 1.66 9.84
C VAL A 84 -3.99 0.22 9.97
N VAL A 85 -2.71 0.07 10.25
CA VAL A 85 -2.07 -1.22 10.48
C VAL A 85 -1.91 -1.40 11.98
N ASP A 86 -2.81 -2.17 12.58
CA ASP A 86 -2.64 -2.62 13.96
C ASP A 86 -1.42 -3.55 14.08
N HIS A 87 -0.72 -3.43 15.20
CA HIS A 87 0.33 -4.36 15.59
C HIS A 87 0.12 -4.76 17.06
N GLY A 88 0.24 -6.05 17.34
CA GLY A 88 0.05 -6.58 18.69
C GLY A 88 0.95 -5.87 19.71
N PRO A 89 0.57 -5.86 21.01
CA PRO A 89 1.31 -5.13 22.04
C PRO A 89 2.79 -5.47 21.95
N SER A 90 3.59 -4.44 21.70
CA SER A 90 5.04 -4.56 21.78
C SER A 90 5.36 -5.16 23.15
N ARG A 91 6.03 -6.31 23.15
CA ARG A 91 6.47 -6.99 24.37
C ARG A 91 7.38 -6.00 25.11
N TRP A 92 6.85 -5.27 26.08
CA TRP A 92 7.65 -4.51 27.05
C TRP A 92 8.56 -5.49 27.77
N PRO A 93 9.85 -5.16 28.02
CA PRO A 93 10.68 -6.00 28.88
C PRO A 93 10.03 -6.02 30.27
N ARG A 94 9.84 -7.22 30.80
CA ARG A 94 9.59 -7.39 32.24
C ARG A 94 10.85 -7.03 33.01
#